data_AF-A0A212K5K1-F1
#
_entry.id   AF-A0A212K5K1-F1
#
_cell.length_a   1.000
_cell.length_b   1.000
_cell.length_c   1.000
_cell.angle_alpha   90.00
_cell.angle_beta   90.00
_cell.angle_gamma   90.00
#
_symmetry.space_group_name_H-M   'P 1'
#
loop_
_entity.id
_entity.type
_entity.pdbx_description
1 polymer ?
#
loop_
_entity_poly.entity_id
_entity_poly.type
_entity_poly.pdbx_seq_one_letter_code
_entity_poly.pdbx_strand_id
1 'polypeptide(L)' 'MSSPNKPHKASPQLLSYVFSLAVQYGVDAEALSSMHFSKDMADLSEIEAGALIEIIKSDDVTYSAEEPLAECHW' A
#
# COMPACT_ATOMS: atom_id res chain seq x y z
N MET A 1 33.26 9.19 -11.16
CA MET A 1 31.88 9.27 -11.67
C MET A 1 31.00 8.48 -10.72
N SER A 2 30.36 9.15 -9.76
CA SER A 2 29.36 8.49 -8.91
C SER A 2 28.06 8.53 -9.70
N SER A 3 27.69 7.40 -10.32
CA SER A 3 26.36 7.26 -10.89
C SER A 3 25.36 7.57 -9.78
N PRO A 4 24.40 8.50 -9.96
CA PRO A 4 23.34 8.64 -9.00
C PRO A 4 22.68 7.27 -8.91
N ASN A 5 22.67 6.69 -7.70
CA ASN A 5 21.93 5.47 -7.39
C ASN A 5 20.49 5.74 -7.85
N LYS A 6 20.15 5.30 -9.05
CA LYS A 6 18.76 5.28 -9.47
C LYS A 6 18.06 4.42 -8.43
N PRO A 7 16.91 4.88 -7.89
CA PRO A 7 16.15 4.04 -6.98
C PRO A 7 15.92 2.72 -7.71
N HIS A 8 16.48 1.66 -7.13
CA HIS A 8 16.44 0.36 -7.76
C HIS A 8 15.00 -0.14 -7.67
N LYS A 9 14.49 -0.66 -8.79
CA LYS A 9 13.14 -1.22 -8.82
C LYS A 9 13.03 -2.29 -7.74
N ALA A 10 11.88 -2.34 -7.08
CA ALA A 10 11.62 -3.34 -6.07
C ALA A 10 11.84 -4.73 -6.65
N SER A 11 12.50 -5.59 -5.87
CA SER A 11 12.63 -7.00 -6.24
C SER A 11 11.24 -7.62 -6.36
N PRO A 12 11.01 -8.56 -7.30
CA PRO A 12 9.74 -9.29 -7.41
C PRO A 12 9.30 -9.94 -6.10
N GLN A 13 10.25 -10.38 -5.27
CA GLN A 13 9.98 -10.96 -3.95
C GLN A 13 9.39 -9.93 -2.98
N LEU A 14 9.87 -8.69 -3.01
CA LEU A 14 9.38 -7.60 -2.17
C LEU A 14 7.98 -7.17 -2.61
N LEU A 15 7.75 -7.05 -3.92
CA LEU A 15 6.42 -6.77 -4.47
C LEU A 15 5.43 -7.88 -4.12
N SER A 16 5.83 -9.15 -4.25
CA SER A 16 5.00 -10.28 -3.84
C SER A 16 4.65 -10.24 -2.35
N TYR A 17 5.57 -9.79 -1.50
CA TYR A 17 5.32 -9.61 -0.08
C TYR A 17 4.32 -8.47 0.18
N VAL A 18 4.50 -7.31 -0.44
CA VAL A 18 3.56 -6.18 -0.35
C VAL A 18 2.16 -6.60 -0.76
N PHE A 19 2.02 -7.35 -1.85
CA PHE A 19 0.73 -7.84 -2.34
C PHE A 19 0.09 -8.79 -1.34
N SER A 20 0.85 -9.76 -0.83
CA SER A 20 0.36 -10.72 0.16
C SER A 20 -0.09 -10.03 1.45
N LEU A 21 0.63 -8.98 1.85
CA LEU A 21 0.29 -8.16 3.00
C LEU A 21 -0.99 -7.37 2.75
N ALA A 22 -1.11 -6.68 1.60
CA ALA A 22 -2.32 -5.96 1.25
C ALA A 22 -3.57 -6.86 1.25
N VAL A 23 -3.47 -8.05 0.66
CA VAL A 23 -4.52 -9.08 0.71
C VAL A 23 -4.85 -9.50 2.14
N GLN A 24 -3.85 -9.68 3.00
CA GLN A 24 -4.05 -10.05 4.40
C GLN A 24 -4.81 -8.97 5.18
N TYR A 25 -4.55 -7.69 4.89
CA TYR A 25 -5.22 -6.54 5.53
C TYR A 25 -6.50 -6.12 4.80
N GLY A 26 -6.89 -6.78 3.71
CA GLY A 26 -8.08 -6.46 2.95
C GLY A 26 -7.99 -5.13 2.17
N VAL A 27 -6.78 -4.63 1.93
CA VAL A 27 -6.52 -3.38 1.19
C VAL A 27 -5.98 -3.68 -0.21
N ASP A 28 -6.18 -2.74 -1.13
CA ASP A 28 -5.71 -2.87 -2.50
C ASP A 28 -4.32 -2.23 -2.67
N ALA A 29 -3.30 -3.06 -2.91
CA ALA A 29 -1.92 -2.60 -3.05
C ALA A 29 -1.72 -1.66 -4.25
N GLU A 30 -2.48 -1.85 -5.33
CA GLU A 30 -2.37 -1.06 -6.56
C GLU A 30 -3.04 0.31 -6.38
N ALA A 31 -4.19 0.34 -5.71
CA ALA A 31 -4.84 1.58 -5.30
C ALA A 31 -3.94 2.39 -4.36
N LEU A 32 -3.33 1.74 -3.36
CA LEU A 32 -2.40 2.41 -2.45
C LEU A 32 -1.13 2.88 -3.17
N SER A 33 -0.58 2.10 -4.10
CA SER A 33 0.58 2.52 -4.88
C SER A 33 0.25 3.74 -5.74
N SER A 34 -0.91 3.74 -6.39
CA SER A 34 -1.39 4.89 -7.17
C SER A 34 -1.70 6.11 -6.30
N MET A 35 -2.27 5.90 -5.12
CA MET A 35 -2.67 6.99 -4.22
C MET A 35 -1.47 7.67 -3.55
N HIS A 36 -0.47 6.90 -3.13
CA HIS A 36 0.68 7.43 -2.39
C HIS A 36 1.88 7.79 -3.27
N PHE A 37 2.06 7.09 -4.40
CA PHE A 37 3.26 7.22 -5.24
C PHE A 37 2.93 7.58 -6.70
N SER A 38 1.66 7.68 -7.08
CA SER A 38 1.21 7.94 -8.45
C SER A 38 1.82 6.96 -9.47
N LYS A 39 1.96 5.70 -9.06
CA LYS A 39 2.60 4.62 -9.83
C LYS A 39 1.87 3.31 -9.69
N ASP A 40 2.01 2.47 -10.70
CA ASP A 40 1.68 1.05 -10.63
C ASP A 40 2.55 0.34 -9.59
N MET A 41 1.97 -0.63 -8.90
CA MET A 41 2.68 -1.44 -7.90
C MET A 41 3.94 -2.09 -8.50
N ALA A 42 3.88 -2.51 -9.77
CA ALA A 42 4.98 -3.14 -10.49
C ALA A 42 6.16 -2.17 -10.79
N ASP A 43 5.95 -0.86 -10.71
CA ASP A 43 6.99 0.15 -10.96
C ASP A 43 7.60 0.72 -9.68
N LEU A 44 7.15 0.28 -8.51
CA LEU A 44 7.66 0.76 -7.23
C LEU A 44 9.15 0.43 -7.08
N SER A 45 9.87 1.39 -6.50
CA SER A 45 11.26 1.20 -6.05
C SER A 45 11.30 0.43 -4.73
N GLU A 46 12.46 -0.13 -4.37
CA GLU A 46 12.61 -0.83 -3.07
C GLU A 46 12.19 0.04 -1.87
N ILE A 47 12.53 1.33 -1.92
CA ILE A 47 12.17 2.32 -0.88
C ILE A 47 10.65 2.56 -0.85
N GLU A 48 10.01 2.69 -2.01
CA GLU A 48 8.58 2.96 -2.12
C GLU A 48 7.75 1.74 -1.70
N ALA A 49 8.17 0.53 -2.09
CA ALA A 49 7.59 -0.71 -1.63
C ALA A 49 7.73 -0.88 -0.11
N GLY A 50 8.87 -0.49 0.46
CA GLY A 50 9.08 -0.44 1.91
C GLY A 50 8.10 0.50 2.62
N ALA A 51 7.95 1.72 2.11
CA ALA A 51 6.99 2.69 2.65
C ALA A 51 5.53 2.22 2.48
N LEU A 52 5.20 1.55 1.38
CA LEU A 52 3.88 0.97 1.15
C LEU A 52 3.53 -0.13 2.15
N ILE A 53 4.50 -0.95 2.56
CA ILE A 53 4.35 -1.93 3.65
C ILE A 53 3.99 -1.23 4.97
N GLU A 54 4.66 -0.12 5.28
CA GLU A 54 4.37 0.65 6.49
C GLU A 54 2.97 1.27 6.45
N ILE A 55 2.54 1.76 5.28
CA ILE A 55 1.19 2.27 5.05
C ILE A 55 0.16 1.16 5.29
N ILE A 56 0.30 -0.01 4.64
CA ILE A 56 -0.62 -1.16 4.80
C ILE A 56 -0.74 -1.57 6.27
N LYS A 57 0.38 -1.63 6.99
CA LYS A 57 0.39 -2.02 8.41
C LYS A 57 -0.16 -0.94 9.35
N SER A 58 -0.16 0.31 8.91
CA SER A 58 -0.64 1.46 9.70
C SER A 58 -2.11 1.80 9.39
N ASP A 59 -2.60 1.42 8.21
CA ASP A 59 -4.00 1.59 7.79
C ASP A 59 -4.98 0.67 8.54
N ASP A 60 -4.45 -0.31 9.29
CA ASP A 60 -5.17 -1.11 10.31
C ASP A 60 -5.89 -0.23 11.37
N VAL A 61 -5.64 1.09 11.41
CA VAL A 61 -6.20 2.03 12.38
C VAL A 61 -7.38 2.89 11.85
N THR A 62 -7.77 2.81 10.57
CA THR A 62 -8.75 3.78 10.01
C THR A 62 -9.95 3.23 9.25
N TYR A 63 -10.27 1.95 9.39
CA TYR A 63 -11.62 1.46 9.05
C TYR A 63 -12.24 0.64 10.18
N SER A 64 -12.22 1.17 11.41
CA SER A 64 -13.44 1.09 12.22
C SER A 64 -14.46 2.00 11.55
N ALA A 65 -15.14 1.47 10.54
CA ALA A 65 -16.48 1.91 10.25
C ALA A 65 -17.31 1.65 11.51
N GLU A 66 -17.32 2.62 12.41
CA GLU A 66 -18.51 2.89 13.21
C GLU A 66 -19.61 3.16 12.19
N GLU A 67 -20.24 2.09 11.70
CA GLU A 67 -21.55 2.16 11.08
C GLU A 67 -22.48 2.79 12.14
N PRO A 68 -23.08 3.97 11.92
CA PRO A 68 -24.27 4.30 12.68
C PRO A 68 -25.39 3.37 12.20
N LEU A 69 -25.48 2.20 12.83
CA LEU A 69 -26.71 1.42 12.85
C LEU A 69 -27.80 2.28 13.52
N ALA A 70 -28.95 2.34 12.84
CA ALA A 70 -30.23 2.93 13.26
C ALA A 70 -30.28 4.48 13.20
N GLU A 71 -31.29 5.11 12.61
CA GLU A 71 -32.71 4.72 12.58
C GLU A 71 -33.39 5.43 11.39
N CYS A 72 -33.91 4.65 10.42
CA CYS A 72 -35.02 5.13 9.59
C CYS A 72 -36.28 5.02 10.45
N HIS A 73 -36.78 6.14 10.96
CA HIS A 73 -38.17 6.22 11.41
C HIS A 73 -38.95 7.14 10.48
N TRP A 74 -40.10 6.62 10.04
CA TRP A 74 -41.07 7.20 9.13
C TRP A 74 -41.79 8.41 9.72
#